data_AF-A0A5S3XV37-F1
#
_entry.id   AF-A0A5S3XV37-F1
#
_cell.length_a   1.000
_cell.length_b   1.000
_cell.length_c   1.000
_cell.angle_alpha   90.00
_cell.angle_beta   90.00
_cell.angle_gamma   90.00
#
_symmetry.space_group_name_H-M   'P 1'
#
loop_
_entity.id
_entity.type
_entity.pdbx_description
1 polymer ?
#
loop_
_entity_poly.entity_id
_entity_poly.type
_entity_poly.pdbx_seq_one_letter_code
_entity_poly.pdbx_strand_id
1 'polypeptide(L)' 'PACGIFSVVISTVAGKRLFGYKSRGYASGAISILGFIVWLHHCFTMGSSATGYAFFGGMTMVIAVPTGVKVCNWLF' A
#
# COMPACT_ATOMS: atom_id res chain seq x y z
N PRO A 1 9.24 4.76 -3.32
CA PRO A 1 10.47 4.66 -4.16
C PRO A 1 10.92 3.21 -4.41
N ALA A 2 11.20 2.43 -3.36
CA ALA A 2 11.70 1.04 -3.47
C ALA A 2 10.81 0.14 -4.35
N CYS A 3 9.48 0.18 -4.18
CA CYS A 3 8.55 -0.59 -5.02
C CYS A 3 8.68 -0.26 -6.52
N GLY A 4 9.07 0.96 -6.88
CA GLY A 4 9.31 1.36 -8.27
C GLY A 4 10.60 0.74 -8.83
N ILE A 5 11.63 0.60 -8.00
CA ILE A 5 12.88 -0.08 -8.38
C ILE A 5 12.61 -1.57 -8.61
N PHE A 6 11.93 -2.24 -7.68
CA PHE A 6 11.53 -3.65 -7.84
C PHE A 6 10.71 -3.87 -9.10
N SER A 7 9.83 -2.93 -9.40
CA SER A 7 9.02 -2.96 -10.61
C SER A 7 9.87 -3.02 -11.88
N VAL A 8 10.90 -2.18 -11.99
CA VAL A 8 11.80 -2.18 -13.15
C VAL A 8 12.61 -3.48 -13.19
N VAL A 9 13.27 -3.82 -12.09
CA VAL A 9 14.14 -5.01 -12.00
C VAL A 9 13.39 -6.28 -12.37
N ILE A 10 12.19 -6.49 -11.82
CA ILE A 10 11.39 -7.69 -12.09
C ILE A 10 10.99 -7.77 -13.56
N SER A 11 10.52 -6.67 -14.19
CA SER A 11 10.24 -6.71 -15.64
C SER A 11 11.45 -6.97 -16.49
N THR A 12 12.59 -6.36 -16.15
CA THR A 12 13.80 -6.46 -16.95
C THR A 12 14.35 -7.88 -16.90
N VAL A 13 14.42 -8.49 -15.71
CA VAL A 13 14.93 -9.86 -15.54
C VAL A 13 13.94 -10.90 -16.08
N ALA A 14 12.64 -10.70 -15.92
CA ALA A 14 11.64 -11.63 -16.45
C ALA A 14 11.43 -11.53 -17.96
N GLY A 15 11.94 -10.47 -18.61
CA GLY A 15 11.72 -10.20 -20.05
C GLY A 15 10.25 -9.95 -20.40
N LYS A 16 9.42 -9.59 -19.42
CA LYS A 16 7.97 -9.41 -19.56
C LYS A 16 7.56 -7.98 -19.24
N ARG A 17 6.55 -7.49 -19.96
CA ARG A 17 5.87 -6.25 -19.55
C ARG A 17 5.17 -6.47 -18.23
N LEU A 18 5.23 -5.48 -17.36
CA LEU A 18 4.39 -5.39 -16.18
C LEU A 18 2.93 -5.61 -16.53
N PHE A 19 2.30 -6.60 -15.90
CA PHE A 19 0.85 -6.68 -15.82
C PHE A 19 0.29 -5.39 -15.18
N GLY A 20 -0.99 -5.07 -15.40
CA GLY A 20 -1.72 -4.03 -14.64
C GLY A 20 -0.98 -2.70 -14.36
N TYR A 21 -0.35 -2.07 -15.35
CA TYR A 21 0.32 -0.77 -15.15
C TYR A 21 -0.62 0.30 -14.56
N LYS A 22 -1.86 0.38 -15.05
CA LYS A 22 -2.90 1.29 -14.53
C LYS A 22 -3.28 0.96 -13.07
N SER A 23 -3.53 -0.31 -12.75
CA SER A 23 -3.92 -0.72 -11.38
C SER A 23 -2.81 -0.43 -10.37
N ARG A 24 -1.54 -0.61 -10.75
CA ARG A 24 -0.39 -0.20 -9.91
C ARG A 24 -0.31 1.30 -9.69
N GLY A 25 -0.59 2.10 -10.72
CA GLY A 25 -0.65 3.55 -10.63
C GLY A 25 -1.70 3.99 -9.60
N TYR A 26 -2.92 3.47 -9.72
CA TYR A 26 -4.00 3.73 -8.75
C TYR A 26 -3.66 3.24 -7.35
N ALA A 27 -3.03 2.08 -7.20
CA ALA A 27 -2.59 1.57 -5.91
C ALA A 27 -1.57 2.50 -5.23
N SER A 28 -0.64 3.06 -6.00
CA SER A 28 0.36 4.00 -5.47
C SER A 28 -0.26 5.35 -5.08
N GLY A 29 -1.21 5.84 -5.88
CA GLY A 29 -1.99 7.05 -5.54
C GLY A 29 -2.86 6.86 -4.30
N ALA A 30 -3.54 5.71 -4.17
CA ALA A 30 -4.36 5.37 -3.01
C ALA A 30 -3.53 5.33 -1.73
N ILE A 31 -2.35 4.70 -1.74
CA ILE A 31 -1.46 4.68 -0.57
C ILE A 31 -0.99 6.10 -0.22
N SER A 32 -0.72 6.94 -1.22
CA SER A 32 -0.30 8.33 -0.99
C SER A 32 -1.37 9.16 -0.26
N ILE A 33 -2.65 8.93 -0.54
CA ILE A 33 -3.75 9.64 0.11
C ILE A 33 -4.04 9.03 1.48
N LEU A 34 -4.17 7.70 1.56
CA LEU A 34 -4.51 6.99 2.80
C LEU A 34 -3.42 7.13 3.87
N GLY A 35 -2.16 7.33 3.48
CA GLY A 35 -1.04 7.53 4.40
C GLY A 35 -1.22 8.71 5.36
N PHE A 36 -2.01 9.72 5.00
CA PHE A 36 -2.27 10.89 5.85
C PHE A 36 -3.30 10.64 6.95
N ILE A 37 -4.04 9.52 6.93
CA ILE A 37 -5.14 9.24 7.86
C ILE A 37 -4.93 8.00 8.73
N VAL A 38 -3.68 7.54 8.86
CA VAL A 38 -3.36 6.32 9.63
C VAL A 38 -2.42 6.54 10.80
N TRP A 39 -1.84 7.72 10.99
CA TRP A 39 -0.73 7.97 11.92
C TRP A 39 -0.94 7.43 13.36
N LEU A 40 -2.19 7.44 13.85
CA LEU A 40 -2.52 7.01 15.22
C LEU A 40 -2.11 5.56 15.49
N HIS A 41 -1.88 4.73 14.47
CA HIS A 41 -1.45 3.34 14.67
C HIS A 41 -0.11 3.19 15.37
N HIS A 42 0.77 4.17 15.29
CA HIS A 42 2.01 4.19 16.07
C HIS A 42 1.78 4.47 17.56
N CYS A 43 0.61 5.01 17.88
CA CYS A 43 0.29 5.66 19.14
C CYS A 43 -0.87 4.99 19.87
N PHE A 44 -1.19 3.73 19.57
CA PHE A 44 -2.38 3.08 20.14
C PHE A 44 -2.35 2.94 21.68
N THR A 45 -1.17 2.92 22.30
CA THR A 45 -1.06 2.79 23.77
C THR A 45 -1.11 4.11 24.54
N MET A 46 -1.28 5.26 23.88
CA MET A 46 -1.25 6.58 24.54
C MET A 46 -2.56 7.02 25.21
N GLY A 47 -3.60 6.17 25.21
CA GLY A 47 -4.89 6.46 25.87
C GLY A 47 -5.87 7.31 25.06
N SER A 48 -5.93 7.13 23.74
CA SER A 48 -6.96 7.73 22.87
C SER A 48 -8.33 7.05 23.02
N SER A 49 -9.35 7.56 22.32
CA SER A 49 -10.71 7.02 22.38
C SER A 49 -10.85 5.68 21.65
N ALA A 50 -11.77 4.82 22.12
CA ALA A 50 -12.05 3.51 21.50
C ALA A 50 -12.45 3.62 20.02
N THR A 51 -13.25 4.64 19.67
CA THR A 51 -13.62 4.93 18.28
C THR A 51 -12.42 5.34 17.44
N GLY A 52 -11.48 6.10 18.01
CA GLY A 52 -10.22 6.45 17.36
C GLY A 52 -9.40 5.20 17.04
N TYR A 53 -9.25 4.29 18.00
CA TYR A 53 -8.54 3.03 17.78
C TYR A 53 -9.17 2.17 16.69
N ALA A 54 -10.50 2.02 16.70
CA ALA A 54 -11.21 1.26 15.69
C ALA A 54 -11.06 1.87 14.28
N PHE A 55 -11.20 3.20 14.17
CA PHE A 55 -11.06 3.91 12.89
C PHE A 55 -9.64 3.80 12.34
N PHE A 56 -8.63 4.27 13.09
CA PHE A 56 -7.25 4.30 12.61
C PHE A 56 -6.67 2.89 12.43
N GLY A 57 -7.07 1.94 13.27
CA GLY A 57 -6.74 0.52 13.09
C GLY A 57 -7.34 -0.05 11.82
N GLY A 58 -8.64 0.15 11.61
CA GLY A 58 -9.34 -0.27 10.39
C GLY A 58 -8.73 0.34 9.12
N MET A 59 -8.46 1.64 9.14
CA MET A 59 -7.83 2.32 7.99
C MET A 59 -6.43 1.78 7.67
N THR A 60 -5.64 1.42 8.70
CA THR A 60 -4.33 0.79 8.49
C THR A 60 -4.46 -0.57 7.80
N MET A 61 -5.49 -1.35 8.13
CA MET A 61 -5.77 -2.61 7.44
C MET A 61 -6.19 -2.40 5.98
N VAL A 62 -6.94 -1.34 5.68
CA VAL A 62 -7.33 -1.00 4.30
C VAL A 62 -6.10 -0.74 3.41
N ILE A 63 -5.01 -0.18 3.96
CA ILE A 63 -3.76 0.03 3.21
C ILE A 63 -3.14 -1.30 2.72
N ALA A 64 -3.45 -2.44 3.34
CA ALA A 64 -2.96 -3.74 2.88
C ALA A 64 -3.46 -4.08 1.46
N VAL A 65 -4.65 -3.64 1.07
CA VAL A 65 -5.26 -3.94 -0.25
C VAL A 65 -4.43 -3.37 -1.42
N PRO A 66 -4.19 -2.05 -1.54
CA PRO A 66 -3.39 -1.50 -2.63
C PRO A 66 -1.94 -2.01 -2.59
N THR A 67 -1.42 -2.32 -1.40
CA THR A 67 -0.08 -2.92 -1.26
C THR A 67 -0.05 -4.34 -1.85
N GLY A 68 -1.07 -5.16 -1.56
CA GLY A 68 -1.25 -6.49 -2.12
C GLY A 68 -1.42 -6.49 -3.64
N VAL A 69 -2.19 -5.55 -4.19
CA VAL A 69 -2.34 -5.37 -5.66
C VAL A 69 -0.98 -5.24 -6.33
N LYS A 70 -0.05 -4.47 -5.75
CA LYS A 70 1.30 -4.28 -6.32
C LYS A 70 2.11 -5.58 -6.33
N VAL A 71 1.99 -6.39 -5.27
CA VAL A 71 2.67 -7.69 -5.16
C VAL A 71 2.11 -8.68 -6.17
N CYS A 72 0.79 -8.82 -6.27
CA CYS A 72 0.17 -9.68 -7.27
C CYS A 72 0.59 -9.27 -8.69
N ASN A 73 0.68 -7.97 -8.94
CA ASN A 73 1.10 -7.42 -10.22
C ASN A 73 2.60 -7.62 -10.54
N TRP A 74 3.41 -8.10 -9.60
CA TRP A 74 4.77 -8.55 -9.88
C TRP A 74 4.84 -10.05 -10.21
N LEU A 75 3.84 -10.83 -9.76
CA LEU A 75 3.75 -12.27 -9.98
C LEU A 75 3.19 -12.62 -11.36
N PHE A 76 2.33 -11.76 -11.90
CA PHE A 76 1.67 -11.91 -13.20
C PHE A 76 2.17 -10.87 -14.19
#